data_AF-A0A351BLV9-F1
#
_entry.id   AF-A0A351BLV9-F1
#
_cell.length_a   1.000
_cell.length_b   1.000
_cell.length_c   1.000
_cell.angle_alpha   90.00
_cell.angle_beta   90.00
_cell.angle_gamma   90.00
#
_symmetry.space_group_name_H-M   'P 1'
#
loop_
_entity.id
_entity.type
_entity.pdbx_description
1 polymer ?
#
loop_
_entity_poly.entity_id
_entity_poly.type
_entity_poly.pdbx_seq_one_letter_code
_entity_poly.pdbx_strand_id
1 'polypeptide(L)' 'MNTRLLQQARALDIDEQIELVEAIWDGIVSRGAVPALTEAQGTELDRRRVDHLANPDDVVPWSEVKAGALDKIRL' A
#
# COMPACT_ATOMS: atom_id res chain seq x y z
N MET A 1 16.35 -3.30 -14.29
CA MET A 1 15.22 -4.16 -13.89
C MET A 1 15.47 -5.58 -14.40
N ASN A 2 15.47 -6.60 -13.53
CA ASN A 2 15.72 -7.98 -13.94
C ASN A 2 14.47 -8.56 -14.62
N THR A 3 14.42 -8.50 -15.95
CA THR A 3 13.26 -8.88 -16.75
C THR A 3 12.95 -10.37 -16.68
N ARG A 4 13.97 -11.22 -16.53
CA ARG A 4 13.80 -12.67 -16.35
C ARG A 4 13.12 -13.00 -15.03
N LEU A 5 13.53 -12.36 -13.93
CA LEU A 5 12.90 -12.56 -12.63
C LEU A 5 11.42 -12.14 -12.65
N LEU A 6 11.11 -11.02 -13.30
CA LEU A 6 9.73 -10.57 -13.48
C LEU A 6 8.89 -11.56 -14.30
N GLN A 7 9.47 -12.17 -15.33
CA GLN A 7 8.77 -13.21 -16.10
C GLN A 7 8.48 -14.45 -15.25
N GLN A 8 9.41 -14.86 -14.39
CA GLN A 8 9.22 -15.98 -13.48
C GLN A 8 8.13 -15.67 -12.43
N ALA A 9 8.18 -14.48 -11.82
CA ALA A 9 7.16 -14.06 -10.86
C ALA A 9 5.75 -14.03 -11.50
N ARG A 10 5.62 -13.54 -12.74
CA ARG A 10 4.34 -13.51 -13.48
C ARG A 10 3.79 -14.89 -13.85
N ALA A 11 4.61 -15.93 -13.81
CA ALA A 11 4.21 -17.29 -14.13
C ALA A 11 3.68 -18.08 -12.91
N LEU A 12 3.88 -17.55 -11.70
CA LEU A 12 3.31 -18.08 -10.47
C LEU A 12 1.79 -17.87 -10.45
N ASP A 13 1.07 -18.64 -9.63
CA ASP A 13 -0.33 -18.32 -9.37
C ASP A 13 -0.49 -17.00 -8.59
N ILE A 14 -1.72 -16.50 -8.48
CA ILE A 14 -1.94 -15.18 -7.87
C ILE A 14 -1.60 -15.15 -6.38
N ASP A 15 -1.77 -16.26 -5.67
CA ASP A 15 -1.51 -16.35 -4.23
C ASP A 15 0.00 -16.36 -3.99
N GLU A 16 0.75 -17.14 -4.77
CA GLU A 16 2.21 -17.16 -4.78
C GLU A 16 2.82 -15.81 -5.19
N GLN A 17 2.19 -15.10 -6.13
CA GLN A 17 2.62 -13.75 -6.51
C GLN A 17 2.48 -12.77 -5.34
N ILE A 18 1.38 -12.83 -4.60
CA ILE A 18 1.13 -11.97 -3.44
C ILE A 18 2.14 -12.31 -2.33
N GLU A 19 2.32 -13.59 -2.02
CA GLU A 19 3.29 -14.06 -1.01
C GLU A 19 4.72 -13.60 -1.35
N LEU A 20 5.12 -13.70 -2.63
CA LEU A 20 6.44 -13.21 -3.07
C LEU A 20 6.59 -11.70 -2.88
N VAL A 21 5.56 -10.91 -3.19
CA VAL A 21 5.59 -9.45 -2.99
C VAL A 21 5.73 -9.12 -1.51
N GLU A 22 4.97 -9.79 -0.64
CA GLU A 22 5.05 -9.63 0.82
C GLU A 22 6.42 -10.00 1.37
N ALA A 23 6.96 -11.16 0.99
CA ALA A 23 8.29 -11.61 1.45
C ALA A 23 9.42 -10.66 1.02
N ILE A 24 9.35 -10.11 -0.20
CA ILE A 24 10.31 -9.09 -0.66
C ILE A 24 10.18 -7.82 0.18
N TRP A 25 8.95 -7.39 0.45
CA TRP A 25 8.66 -6.18 1.22
C TRP A 25 9.18 -6.29 2.66
N ASP A 26 8.88 -7.40 3.34
CA ASP A 26 9.40 -7.72 4.68
C ASP A 26 10.94 -7.78 4.71
N GLY A 27 11.54 -8.32 3.66
CA GLY A 27 12.99 -8.31 3.48
C GLY A 27 13.58 -6.90 3.40
N ILE A 28 12.90 -5.94 2.77
CA ILE A 28 13.35 -4.54 2.70
C ILE A 28 13.27 -3.88 4.08
N VAL A 29 12.14 -4.07 4.77
CA VAL A 29 11.91 -3.51 6.12
C VAL A 29 12.92 -4.06 7.12
N SER A 30 13.15 -5.38 7.13
CA SER A 30 14.07 -6.03 8.08
C SER A 30 15.53 -5.58 7.94
N ARG A 31 15.95 -5.12 6.75
CA ARG A 31 17.28 -4.54 6.52
C ARG A 31 17.39 -3.06 6.91
N GLY A 32 16.30 -2.45 7.39
CA GLY A 32 16.26 -1.01 7.68
C GLY A 32 16.36 -0.16 6.41
N ALA A 33 16.05 -0.70 5.23
CA ALA A 33 16.10 0.01 3.97
C ALA A 33 14.82 0.83 3.70
N VAL A 34 14.11 1.21 4.77
CA VAL A 34 12.94 2.09 4.68
C VAL A 34 13.42 3.49 4.35
N PRO A 35 12.97 4.11 3.25
CA PRO A 35 13.39 5.46 2.91
C PRO A 35 12.92 6.45 3.97
N ALA A 36 13.80 7.37 4.34
CA ALA A 36 13.41 8.49 5.19
C ALA A 36 12.37 9.34 4.46
N LEU A 37 11.40 9.86 5.22
CA LEU A 37 10.47 10.84 4.69
C LEU A 37 11.21 12.10 4.30
N THR A 38 10.77 12.75 3.22
CA THR A 38 11.15 14.13 2.96
C THR A 38 10.48 15.04 3.99
N GLU A 39 11.01 16.24 4.19
CA GLU A 39 10.40 17.24 5.08
C GLU A 39 8.95 17.55 4.69
N ALA A 40 8.67 17.67 3.39
CA ALA A 40 7.33 17.90 2.87
C ALA A 40 6.37 16.74 3.18
N GLN A 41 6.85 15.49 3.07
CA GLN A 41 6.05 14.32 3.44
C GLN A 41 5.79 14.26 4.94
N GLY A 42 6.80 14.53 5.77
CA GLY A 42 6.65 14.59 7.23
C GLY A 42 5.62 15.64 7.66
N THR A 43 5.75 16.85 7.10
CA THR A 43 4.83 17.97 7.37
C THR A 43 3.39 17.63 6.98
N GLU A 44 3.18 16.99 5.83
CA GLU A 44 1.84 16.60 5.39
C GLU A 44 1.23 15.52 6.27
N LEU A 45 2.04 14.54 6.75
CA LEU A 45 1.55 13.53 7.68
C LEU A 45 1.17 14.14 9.04
N ASP A 46 1.98 15.08 9.56
CA ASP A 46 1.66 15.78 10.80
C ASP A 46 0.38 16.62 10.65
N ARG A 47 0.22 17.33 9.53
CA ARG A 47 -1.00 18.09 9.23
C ARG A 47 -2.23 17.18 9.19
N ARG A 48 -2.17 16.06 8.47
CA ARG A 48 -3.28 15.08 8.39
C ARG A 48 -3.61 14.45 9.73
N ARG A 49 -2.59 14.23 10.57
CA ARG A 49 -2.80 13.70 11.92
C ARG A 49 -3.56 14.68 12.80
N VAL A 50 -3.18 15.96 12.81
CA VAL A 50 -3.88 17.00 13.56
C VAL A 50 -5.33 17.15 13.06
N ASP A 51 -5.52 17.16 11.76
CA ASP A 51 -6.84 17.28 11.12
C ASP A 51 -7.77 16.11 11.50
N HIS A 52 -7.29 14.87 11.43
CA HIS A 52 -8.07 13.70 11.84
C HIS A 52 -8.38 13.69 13.34
N LEU A 53 -7.45 14.14 14.20
CA LEU A 53 -7.71 14.26 15.64
C LEU A 53 -8.79 15.31 15.95
N ALA A 54 -8.87 16.39 15.15
CA ALA A 54 -9.92 17.38 15.25
C ALA A 54 -11.25 16.91 14.66
N ASN A 55 -11.19 16.08 13.61
CA ASN A 55 -12.33 15.58 12.84
C ASN A 55 -12.31 14.03 12.74
N PRO A 56 -12.53 13.31 13.86
CA PRO A 56 -12.37 11.84 13.88
C PRO A 56 -13.35 11.11 12.97
N ASP A 57 -14.53 11.69 12.74
CA ASP A 57 -15.58 11.14 11.88
C ASP A 57 -15.47 11.59 10.41
N ASP A 58 -14.48 12.43 10.06
CA ASP A 58 -14.18 12.80 8.67
C ASP A 58 -13.40 11.68 7.97
N VAL A 59 -14.07 10.54 7.86
CA VAL A 59 -13.55 9.31 7.27
C VAL A 59 -14.63 8.66 6.42
N VAL A 60 -14.22 7.95 5.37
CA VAL A 60 -15.13 7.09 4.60
C VAL A 60 -14.99 5.65 5.14
N PRO A 61 -16.08 5.01 5.59
CA PRO A 61 -16.03 3.64 6.05
C PRO A 61 -15.47 2.69 4.98
N TRP A 62 -14.63 1.75 5.39
CA TRP A 62 -14.06 0.75 4.47
C TRP A 62 -15.14 -0.02 3.68
N SER A 63 -16.28 -0.31 4.31
CA SER A 63 -17.41 -0.96 3.65
C SER A 63 -17.92 -0.19 2.45
N GLU A 64 -17.96 1.14 2.52
CA GLU A 64 -18.40 2.02 1.44
C GLU A 64 -17.35 2.06 0.31
N VAL A 65 -16.07 2.22 0.66
CA VAL A 65 -14.96 2.19 -0.31
C VAL A 65 -14.94 0.85 -1.06
N LYS A 66 -15.06 -0.26 -0.33
CA LYS A 66 -15.08 -1.61 -0.92
C LYS A 66 -16.28 -1.82 -1.82
N ALA A 67 -17.48 -1.41 -1.39
CA ALA A 67 -18.69 -1.51 -2.22
C ALA A 67 -18.52 -0.72 -3.53
N GLY A 68 -18.07 0.53 -3.44
CA GLY A 68 -17.83 1.37 -4.63
C GLY A 68 -16.75 0.81 -5.56
N ALA A 69 -15.71 0.16 -5.03
CA ALA A 69 -14.68 -0.50 -5.85
C ALA A 69 -15.23 -1.74 -6.58
N LEU A 70 -16.03 -2.57 -5.91
CA LEU A 70 -16.64 -3.76 -6.51
C LEU A 70 -17.65 -3.42 -7.59
N ASP A 71 -18.45 -2.36 -7.39
CA ASP A 71 -19.42 -1.91 -8.39
C ASP A 71 -18.74 -1.46 -9.69
N LYS A 72 -17.56 -0.84 -9.60
CA LYS A 72 -16.76 -0.46 -10.79
C LYS A 72 -16.22 -1.65 -11.58
N ILE A 73 -16.00 -2.80 -10.95
CA ILE A 73 -15.49 -4.01 -11.60
C ILE A 73 -16.61 -4.79 -12.32
N ARG A 74 -17.88 -4.55 -11.96
CA ARG A 74 -19.05 -5.21 -12.55
C ARG A 74 -19.55 -4.57 -13.86
N LEU A 75 -19.03 -3.39 -14.21
CA LEU A 75 -19.32 -2.67 -15.46
C LEU A 75 -18.35 -3.11 -16.57
#